data_AF-A0A679F5B5-F1
#
_entry.id   AF-A0A679F5B5-F1
#
_cell.length_a   1.000
_cell.length_b   1.000
_cell.length_c   1.000
_cell.angle_alpha   90.00
_cell.angle_beta   90.00
_cell.angle_gamma   90.00
#
_symmetry.space_group_name_H-M   'P 1'
#
loop_
_entity.id
_entity.type
_entity.pdbx_description
1 polymer ?
#
loop_
_entity_poly.entity_id
_entity_poly.type
_entity_poly.pdbx_seq_one_letter_code
_entity_poly.pdbx_strand_id
1 'polypeptide(L)'
;MPQAMAQRAYSLPADPLSLVEALSRLREQGWSHELQLAVLAAGDPEFAYRLAHEAPEAELESLEAIILRSNDLRIVFDFAVVKGERGGDVSRLEDAIVESGDGGLMVLFAADVEGADIDRIEAALRALPDAKFLRHLELELHQREWNR
;
A
#
# COMPACT_ATOMS: atom_id res chain seq x y z
N MET A 1 -4.34 12.91 -36.17
CA MET A 1 -4.66 13.08 -34.74
C MET A 1 -5.46 11.87 -34.27
N PRO A 2 -5.04 11.04 -33.30
CA PRO A 2 -3.71 10.79 -32.73
C PRO A 2 -3.27 9.30 -32.93
N GLN A 3 -2.15 9.06 -33.62
CA GLN A 3 -1.53 7.73 -33.79
C GLN A 3 -0.05 7.71 -33.35
N ALA A 4 0.40 8.69 -32.56
CA ALA A 4 1.82 8.93 -32.31
C ALA A 4 2.34 8.46 -30.92
N MET A 5 1.57 7.69 -30.16
CA MET A 5 1.95 7.30 -28.78
C MET A 5 2.30 5.82 -28.59
N ALA A 6 2.09 4.97 -29.61
CA ALA A 6 2.34 3.54 -29.51
C ALA A 6 3.53 3.14 -30.39
N GLN A 7 4.77 3.30 -29.90
CA GLN A 7 5.98 2.55 -30.33
C GLN A 7 7.31 3.10 -29.77
N ARG A 8 7.36 3.64 -28.55
CA ARG A 8 8.62 3.57 -27.79
C ARG A 8 8.65 2.24 -27.06
N ALA A 9 8.92 1.18 -27.80
CA ALA A 9 9.42 -0.04 -27.19
C ALA A 9 10.71 0.37 -26.46
N TYR A 10 10.68 0.43 -25.14
CA TYR A 10 11.89 0.56 -24.32
C TYR A 10 12.70 -0.73 -24.54
N SER A 11 13.51 -0.75 -25.59
CA SER A 11 14.48 -1.82 -25.80
C SER A 11 15.57 -1.62 -24.76
N LEU A 12 15.50 -2.39 -23.68
CA LEU A 12 16.51 -2.39 -22.63
C LEU A 12 17.86 -2.82 -23.24
N PRO A 13 18.96 -2.09 -22.96
CA PRO A 13 20.27 -2.43 -23.50
C PRO A 13 20.73 -3.79 -22.96
N ALA A 14 21.34 -4.62 -23.81
CA ALA A 14 21.67 -6.00 -23.47
C ALA A 14 22.88 -6.15 -22.52
N ASP A 15 23.69 -5.10 -22.35
CA ASP A 15 24.84 -5.14 -21.45
C ASP A 15 24.51 -4.57 -20.06
N PRO A 16 25.03 -5.18 -18.98
CA PRO A 16 24.69 -4.79 -17.62
C PRO A 16 25.06 -3.35 -17.26
N LEU A 17 26.13 -2.81 -17.82
CA LEU A 17 26.62 -1.47 -17.47
C LEU A 17 25.71 -0.40 -18.08
N SER A 18 25.35 -0.54 -19.36
CA SER A 18 24.38 0.34 -20.01
C SER A 18 22.99 0.20 -19.43
N LEU A 19 22.63 -0.98 -18.91
CA LEU A 19 21.37 -1.15 -18.20
C LEU A 19 21.38 -0.35 -16.91
N VAL A 20 22.45 -0.44 -16.10
CA VAL A 20 22.61 0.39 -14.89
C VAL A 20 22.64 1.89 -15.21
N GLU A 21 23.28 2.29 -16.32
CA GLU A 21 23.38 3.69 -16.72
C GLU A 21 22.06 4.24 -17.28
N ALA A 22 21.37 3.44 -18.11
CA ALA A 22 20.01 3.73 -18.55
C ALA A 22 19.09 3.81 -17.34
N LEU A 23 19.26 2.91 -16.37
CA LEU A 23 18.49 2.95 -15.15
C LEU A 23 18.80 4.24 -14.34
N SER A 24 20.07 4.61 -14.21
CA SER A 24 20.47 5.80 -13.45
C SER A 24 19.98 7.11 -14.06
N ARG A 25 20.05 7.26 -15.39
CA ARG A 25 19.61 8.49 -16.10
C ARG A 25 18.12 8.72 -16.01
N LEU A 26 17.40 7.63 -16.01
CA LEU A 26 15.97 7.61 -16.22
C LEU A 26 15.40 7.81 -14.77
N ARG A 27 16.08 7.30 -13.71
CA ARG A 27 15.91 7.73 -12.29
C ARG A 27 16.09 9.23 -12.11
N GLU A 28 17.10 9.82 -12.74
CA GLU A 28 17.36 11.27 -12.72
C GLU A 28 16.32 12.09 -13.52
N GLN A 29 15.55 11.47 -14.41
CA GLN A 29 14.56 12.12 -15.29
C GLN A 29 13.11 12.03 -14.78
N GLY A 30 12.86 11.42 -13.63
CA GLY A 30 11.51 11.34 -13.04
C GLY A 30 10.75 10.07 -13.39
N TRP A 31 11.37 8.93 -13.15
CA TRP A 31 10.82 7.60 -13.38
C TRP A 31 9.56 7.20 -12.68
N SER A 32 9.34 7.73 -11.49
CA SER A 32 8.18 7.38 -10.72
C SER A 32 6.91 7.60 -11.51
N HIS A 33 6.84 8.67 -12.32
CA HIS A 33 5.66 8.94 -13.12
C HIS A 33 5.43 7.91 -14.24
N GLU A 34 6.47 7.56 -15.00
CA GLU A 34 6.33 6.61 -16.12
C GLU A 34 6.11 5.17 -15.62
N LEU A 35 6.79 4.80 -14.53
CA LEU A 35 6.61 3.53 -13.86
C LEU A 35 5.22 3.45 -13.19
N GLN A 36 4.77 4.53 -12.57
CA GLN A 36 3.41 4.67 -12.05
C GLN A 36 2.40 4.43 -13.17
N LEU A 37 2.52 5.11 -14.31
CA LEU A 37 1.61 4.90 -15.44
C LEU A 37 1.60 3.44 -15.92
N ALA A 38 2.76 2.78 -15.97
CA ALA A 38 2.86 1.37 -16.36
C ALA A 38 2.16 0.45 -15.35
N VAL A 39 2.35 0.69 -14.05
CA VAL A 39 1.69 -0.06 -12.96
C VAL A 39 0.18 0.20 -12.98
N LEU A 40 -0.25 1.44 -13.18
CA LEU A 40 -1.66 1.79 -13.30
C LEU A 40 -2.33 1.10 -14.49
N ALA A 41 -1.62 1.01 -15.63
CA ALA A 41 -2.09 0.33 -16.82
C ALA A 41 -2.13 -1.21 -16.65
N ALA A 42 -1.18 -1.78 -15.91
CA ALA A 42 -1.20 -3.21 -15.57
C ALA A 42 -2.37 -3.55 -14.64
N GLY A 43 -2.71 -2.64 -13.71
CA GLY A 43 -3.80 -2.83 -12.76
C GLY A 43 -3.56 -3.96 -11.76
N ASP A 44 -2.31 -4.37 -11.59
CA ASP A 44 -1.91 -5.44 -10.69
C ASP A 44 -1.64 -4.88 -9.28
N PRO A 45 -2.33 -5.38 -8.24
CA PRO A 45 -2.20 -4.87 -6.87
C PRO A 45 -0.83 -5.15 -6.25
N GLU A 46 -0.15 -6.24 -6.64
CA GLU A 46 1.19 -6.56 -6.14
C GLU A 46 2.21 -5.59 -6.71
N PHE A 47 2.11 -5.24 -8.00
CA PHE A 47 2.96 -4.19 -8.57
C PHE A 47 2.65 -2.81 -8.01
N ALA A 48 1.39 -2.51 -7.71
CA ALA A 48 1.00 -1.27 -7.03
C ALA A 48 1.64 -1.17 -5.64
N TYR A 49 1.54 -2.24 -4.84
CA TYR A 49 2.19 -2.30 -3.52
C TYR A 49 3.71 -2.18 -3.62
N ARG A 50 4.36 -2.96 -4.50
CA ARG A 50 5.82 -2.90 -4.66
C ARG A 50 6.30 -1.52 -5.09
N LEU A 51 5.58 -0.86 -6.00
CA LEU A 51 5.93 0.50 -6.40
C LEU A 51 5.82 1.46 -5.22
N ALA A 52 4.73 1.37 -4.44
CA ALA A 52 4.58 2.17 -3.24
C ALA A 52 5.72 1.92 -2.27
N HIS A 53 6.07 0.67 -1.96
CA HIS A 53 7.13 0.31 -1.03
C HIS A 53 8.52 0.82 -1.48
N GLU A 54 8.89 0.57 -2.74
CA GLU A 54 10.24 0.84 -3.26
C GLU A 54 10.48 2.29 -3.71
N ALA A 55 9.42 3.02 -4.08
CA ALA A 55 9.51 4.39 -4.58
C ALA A 55 8.83 5.39 -3.60
N PRO A 56 9.62 6.13 -2.79
CA PRO A 56 9.11 7.16 -1.88
C PRO A 56 8.26 8.23 -2.56
N GLU A 57 8.57 8.55 -3.81
CA GLU A 57 7.91 9.57 -4.62
C GLU A 57 6.66 9.06 -5.37
N ALA A 58 6.26 7.79 -5.19
CA ALA A 58 5.10 7.21 -5.84
C ALA A 58 3.79 7.90 -5.41
N GLU A 59 2.85 7.98 -6.34
CA GLU A 59 1.56 8.64 -6.11
C GLU A 59 0.58 7.63 -5.50
N LEU A 60 0.50 7.62 -4.17
CA LEU A 60 -0.18 6.57 -3.40
C LEU A 60 -1.69 6.49 -3.67
N GLU A 61 -2.37 7.62 -3.86
CA GLU A 61 -3.82 7.66 -4.07
C GLU A 61 -4.27 6.87 -5.30
N SER A 62 -3.50 6.95 -6.38
CA SER A 62 -3.77 6.23 -7.62
C SER A 62 -3.52 4.72 -7.47
N LEU A 63 -2.55 4.33 -6.62
CA LEU A 63 -2.22 2.92 -6.33
C LEU A 63 -3.24 2.29 -5.39
N GLU A 64 -3.71 3.04 -4.39
CA GLU A 64 -4.74 2.61 -3.45
C GLU A 64 -6.00 2.13 -4.18
N ALA A 65 -6.43 2.86 -5.20
CA ALA A 65 -7.60 2.50 -5.99
C ALA A 65 -7.46 1.14 -6.71
N ILE A 66 -6.23 0.72 -7.05
CA ILE A 66 -5.97 -0.61 -7.62
C ILE A 66 -6.06 -1.67 -6.53
N ILE A 67 -5.44 -1.41 -5.40
CA ILE A 67 -5.34 -2.33 -4.26
C ILE A 67 -6.72 -2.61 -3.67
N LEU A 68 -7.54 -1.58 -3.43
CA LEU A 68 -8.91 -1.74 -2.94
C LEU A 68 -9.80 -2.54 -3.91
N ARG A 69 -9.51 -2.53 -5.22
CA ARG A 69 -10.25 -3.34 -6.20
C ARG A 69 -9.85 -4.81 -6.23
N SER A 70 -8.67 -5.18 -5.73
CA SER A 70 -8.22 -6.57 -5.74
C SER A 70 -8.91 -7.42 -4.67
N ASN A 71 -9.41 -6.78 -3.61
CA ASN A 71 -9.99 -7.43 -2.43
C ASN A 71 -9.01 -8.40 -1.73
N ASP A 72 -7.71 -8.27 -1.98
CA ASP A 72 -6.66 -8.99 -1.25
C ASP A 72 -6.31 -8.20 0.01
N LEU A 73 -6.92 -8.60 1.12
CA LEU A 73 -6.80 -7.90 2.41
C LEU A 73 -5.36 -7.87 2.94
N ARG A 74 -4.49 -8.81 2.55
CA ARG A 74 -3.09 -8.76 2.96
C ARG A 74 -2.36 -7.63 2.25
N ILE A 75 -2.58 -7.49 0.93
CA ILE A 75 -2.01 -6.37 0.17
C ILE A 75 -2.59 -5.03 0.64
N VAL A 76 -3.88 -4.99 1.00
CA VAL A 76 -4.51 -3.79 1.61
C VAL A 76 -3.78 -3.41 2.90
N PHE A 77 -3.55 -4.37 3.80
CA PHE A 77 -2.82 -4.14 5.06
C PHE A 77 -1.37 -3.69 4.81
N ASP A 78 -0.61 -4.42 3.99
CA ASP A 78 0.80 -4.12 3.73
C ASP A 78 0.95 -2.71 3.11
N PHE A 79 0.03 -2.33 2.22
CA PHE A 79 0.01 -0.99 1.63
C PHE A 79 -0.41 0.09 2.64
N ALA A 80 -1.32 -0.21 3.57
CA ALA A 80 -1.72 0.73 4.61
C ALA A 80 -0.56 1.07 5.54
N VAL A 81 0.30 0.11 5.89
CA VAL A 81 1.52 0.36 6.68
C VAL A 81 2.41 1.37 5.95
N VAL A 82 2.73 1.11 4.67
CA VAL A 82 3.58 2.01 3.85
C VAL A 82 2.95 3.39 3.71
N LYS A 83 1.64 3.48 3.52
CA LYS A 83 0.92 4.76 3.38
C LYS A 83 0.90 5.53 4.71
N GLY A 84 0.68 4.84 5.83
CA GLY A 84 0.67 5.40 7.17
C GLY A 84 2.02 6.01 7.56
N GLU A 85 3.12 5.28 7.34
CA GLU A 85 4.50 5.76 7.60
C GLU A 85 4.84 7.03 6.81
N ARG A 86 4.17 7.25 5.67
CA ARG A 86 4.30 8.43 4.82
C ARG A 86 3.34 9.56 5.20
N GLY A 87 2.57 9.39 6.29
CA GLY A 87 1.57 10.35 6.76
C GLY A 87 0.34 10.47 5.84
N GLY A 88 0.06 9.44 5.02
CA GLY A 88 -1.12 9.39 4.16
C GLY A 88 -2.39 9.00 4.93
N ASP A 89 -3.54 9.32 4.36
CA ASP A 89 -4.84 8.92 4.92
C ASP A 89 -5.11 7.43 4.67
N VAL A 90 -5.27 6.64 5.73
CA VAL A 90 -5.52 5.19 5.66
C VAL A 90 -6.99 4.81 5.85
N SER A 91 -7.90 5.79 6.00
CA SER A 91 -9.31 5.55 6.35
C SER A 91 -10.02 4.59 5.39
N ARG A 92 -9.74 4.68 4.08
CA ARG A 92 -10.37 3.82 3.06
C ARG A 92 -9.83 2.39 3.08
N LEU A 93 -8.57 2.22 3.47
CA LEU A 93 -7.95 0.90 3.66
C LEU A 93 -8.49 0.25 4.94
N GLU A 94 -8.66 1.06 5.99
CA GLU A 94 -9.32 0.65 7.22
C GLU A 94 -10.76 0.18 6.96
N ASP A 95 -11.54 0.94 6.17
CA ASP A 95 -12.90 0.55 5.77
C ASP A 95 -12.93 -0.85 5.17
N ALA A 96 -12.03 -1.15 4.22
CA ALA A 96 -11.96 -2.45 3.58
C ALA A 96 -11.62 -3.59 4.56
N ILE A 97 -10.69 -3.35 5.50
CA ILE A 97 -10.36 -4.31 6.55
C ILE A 97 -11.54 -4.51 7.51
N VAL A 98 -12.21 -3.43 7.90
CA VAL A 98 -13.35 -3.49 8.82
C VAL A 98 -14.54 -4.23 8.18
N GLU A 99 -14.84 -3.92 6.92
CA GLU A 99 -15.91 -4.56 6.15
C GLU A 99 -15.66 -6.06 5.91
N SER A 100 -14.40 -6.50 5.91
CA SER A 100 -14.05 -7.92 5.79
C SER A 100 -14.50 -8.77 6.99
N GLY A 101 -14.67 -8.14 8.16
CA GLY A 101 -14.97 -8.84 9.42
C GLY A 101 -13.81 -9.67 9.98
N ASP A 102 -12.60 -9.57 9.42
CA ASP A 102 -11.42 -10.25 9.95
C ASP A 102 -10.87 -9.53 11.19
N GLY A 103 -11.30 -9.98 12.36
CA GLY A 103 -10.86 -9.41 13.64
C GLY A 103 -9.36 -9.54 13.89
N GLY A 104 -8.66 -10.49 13.25
CA GLY A 104 -7.21 -10.60 13.37
C GLY A 104 -6.51 -9.48 12.59
N LEU A 105 -6.93 -9.24 11.35
CA LEU A 105 -6.42 -8.14 10.54
C LEU A 105 -6.79 -6.77 11.13
N MET A 106 -7.98 -6.61 11.70
CA MET A 106 -8.35 -5.37 12.41
C MET A 106 -7.38 -5.06 13.56
N VAL A 107 -7.02 -6.06 14.37
CA VAL A 107 -6.05 -5.88 15.47
C VAL A 107 -4.68 -5.50 14.95
N LEU A 108 -4.18 -6.19 13.91
CA LEU A 108 -2.90 -5.88 13.28
C LEU A 108 -2.89 -4.48 12.68
N PHE A 109 -3.97 -4.07 12.01
CA PHE A 109 -4.11 -2.75 11.41
C PHE A 109 -4.00 -1.65 12.48
N ALA A 110 -4.73 -1.79 13.59
CA ALA A 110 -4.65 -0.84 14.71
C ALA A 110 -3.26 -0.77 15.37
N ALA A 111 -2.57 -1.91 15.45
CA ALA A 111 -1.24 -2.00 16.06
C ALA A 111 -0.16 -1.37 15.16
N ASP A 112 -0.13 -1.73 13.89
CA ASP A 112 1.01 -1.51 13.00
C ASP A 112 0.82 -0.31 12.05
N VAL A 113 -0.41 0.09 11.74
CA VAL A 113 -0.66 1.19 10.79
C VAL A 113 -0.66 2.53 11.52
N GLU A 114 0.20 3.45 11.08
CA GLU A 114 0.17 4.84 11.52
C GLU A 114 -1.05 5.56 10.93
N GLY A 115 -1.78 6.29 11.78
CA GLY A 115 -3.01 6.98 11.38
C GLY A 115 -4.28 6.14 11.45
N ALA A 116 -4.21 4.88 11.91
CA ALA A 116 -5.39 4.06 12.16
C ALA A 116 -6.31 4.64 13.25
N ASP A 117 -7.63 4.53 13.07
CA ASP A 117 -8.64 4.93 14.04
C ASP A 117 -8.92 3.78 15.02
N ILE A 118 -8.19 3.82 16.14
CA ILE A 118 -8.27 2.78 17.18
C ILE A 118 -9.68 2.67 17.77
N ASP A 119 -10.34 3.80 18.01
CA ASP A 119 -11.69 3.83 18.59
C ASP A 119 -12.70 3.15 17.67
N ARG A 120 -12.56 3.40 16.36
CA ARG A 120 -13.40 2.78 15.34
C ARG A 120 -13.15 1.28 15.20
N ILE A 121 -11.88 0.87 15.18
CA ILE A 121 -11.51 -0.55 15.13
C ILE A 121 -12.00 -1.29 16.37
N GLU A 122 -11.85 -0.71 17.56
CA GLU A 122 -12.38 -1.28 18.80
C GLU A 122 -13.90 -1.45 18.76
N ALA A 123 -14.62 -0.45 18.23
CA ALA A 123 -16.07 -0.54 18.04
C ALA A 123 -16.46 -1.67 17.06
N ALA A 124 -15.72 -1.84 15.97
CA ALA A 124 -15.93 -2.94 15.03
C ALA A 124 -15.67 -4.32 15.68
N LEU A 125 -14.58 -4.44 16.43
CA LEU A 125 -14.24 -5.67 17.16
C LEU A 125 -15.27 -6.03 18.23
N ARG A 126 -15.88 -5.05 18.91
CA ARG A 126 -16.99 -5.29 19.86
C ARG A 126 -18.24 -5.88 19.21
N ALA A 127 -18.46 -5.60 17.93
CA ALA A 127 -19.57 -6.16 17.18
C ALA A 127 -19.33 -7.63 16.77
N LEU A 128 -18.07 -8.09 16.79
CA LEU A 128 -17.75 -9.49 16.52
C LEU A 128 -18.12 -10.39 17.72
N PRO A 129 -18.50 -11.65 17.47
CA PRO A 129 -18.89 -12.57 18.54
C PRO A 129 -17.72 -13.02 19.42
N ASP A 130 -16.48 -12.86 18.94
CA ASP A 130 -15.28 -13.35 19.61
C ASP A 130 -14.53 -12.22 20.33
N ALA A 131 -14.73 -12.15 21.65
CA ALA A 131 -14.12 -11.13 22.50
C ALA A 131 -12.59 -11.26 22.62
N LYS A 132 -11.95 -12.32 22.10
CA LYS A 132 -10.49 -12.46 22.16
C LYS A 132 -9.77 -11.32 21.43
N PHE A 133 -10.37 -10.79 20.37
CA PHE A 133 -9.74 -9.75 19.55
C PHE A 133 -9.59 -8.44 20.32
N LEU A 134 -10.55 -8.08 21.18
CA LEU A 134 -10.42 -6.91 22.05
C LEU A 134 -9.27 -7.06 23.04
N ARG A 135 -9.10 -8.25 23.63
CA ARG A 135 -7.97 -8.53 24.53
C ARG A 135 -6.63 -8.46 23.78
N HIS A 136 -6.57 -8.95 22.55
CA HIS A 136 -5.37 -8.84 21.73
C HIS A 136 -5.08 -7.39 21.35
N LEU A 137 -6.10 -6.60 20.98
CA LEU A 137 -5.94 -5.18 20.71
C LEU A 137 -5.33 -4.45 21.91
N GLU A 138 -5.89 -4.64 23.11
CA GLU A 138 -5.35 -4.05 24.35
C GLU A 138 -3.88 -4.41 24.58
N LEU A 139 -3.49 -5.66 24.33
CA LEU A 139 -2.11 -6.14 24.50
C LEU A 139 -1.14 -5.53 23.48
N GLU A 140 -1.55 -5.43 22.21
CA GLU A 140 -0.70 -4.86 21.15
C GLU A 140 -0.51 -3.35 21.36
N LEU A 141 -1.57 -2.63 21.70
CA LEU A 141 -1.48 -1.19 21.99
C LEU A 141 -0.58 -0.90 23.19
N HIS A 142 -0.69 -1.70 24.25
CA HIS A 142 0.18 -1.56 25.42
C HIS A 142 1.66 -1.80 25.08
N GLN A 143 1.96 -2.80 24.24
CA GLN A 143 3.34 -3.05 23.77
C GLN A 143 3.85 -1.90 22.89
N ARG A 144 3.01 -1.35 22.02
CA ARG A 144 3.35 -0.22 21.15
C ARG A 144 3.70 1.03 21.95
N GLU A 145 2.95 1.33 23.01
CA GLU A 145 3.22 2.45 23.92
C GLU A 145 4.53 2.28 24.68
N TRP A 146 4.86 1.05 25.09
CA TRP A 146 6.07 0.77 25.86
C TRP A 146 7.36 0.75 25.02
N ASN A 147 7.25 0.47 23.72
CA ASN A 147 8.39 0.42 22.78
C ASN A 147 8.73 1.78 22.13
N ARG A 148 7.99 2.84 22.44
CA ARG A 148 8.17 4.20 21.89
C ARG A 148 8.96 5.10 22.83
#